data_AF-A0A1T5EM35-F1
#
_entry.id   AF-A0A1T5EM35-F1
#
_cell.length_a   1.000
_cell.length_b   1.000
_cell.length_c   1.000
_cell.angle_alpha   90.00
_cell.angle_beta   90.00
_cell.angle_gamma   90.00
#
_symmetry.space_group_name_H-M   'P 1'
#
loop_
_entity.id
_entity.type
_entity.pdbx_description
1 polymer ?
#
loop_
_entity_poly.entity_id
_entity_poly.type
_entity_poly.pdbx_seq_one_letter_code
_entity_poly.pdbx_strand_id
1 'polypeptide(L)' 'EQAADVVFFINRPELQGNGKGDDGESLVGIGNINILKNRNGATGTTRFRYNTHMTRISDY' A
#
# COMPACT_ATOMS: atom_id res chain seq x y z
N GLU A 1 11.17 -8.02 14.69
CA GLU A 1 10.53 -8.64 13.50
C GLU A 1 10.45 -10.17 13.51
N GLN A 2 11.25 -10.90 14.31
CA GLN A 2 11.34 -12.37 14.14
C GLN A 2 10.09 -13.17 14.56
N ALA A 3 9.24 -12.66 15.45
CA ALA A 3 8.09 -13.39 15.99
C ALA A 3 6.75 -13.18 15.24
N ALA A 4 6.66 -12.21 14.33
CA ALA A 4 5.38 -11.89 13.67
C ALA A 4 5.01 -12.95 12.62
N ASP A 5 3.73 -13.33 12.54
CA ASP A 5 3.23 -14.26 11.52
C ASP A 5 3.06 -13.60 10.16
N VAL A 6 2.63 -12.33 10.19
CA VAL A 6 2.44 -11.50 9.01
C VAL A 6 3.11 -10.15 9.26
N VAL A 7 3.85 -9.66 8.28
CA VAL A 7 4.44 -8.32 8.27
C VAL A 7 4.06 -7.68 6.94
N PHE A 8 3.43 -6.51 7.02
CA PHE A 8 3.14 -5.71 5.85
C PHE A 8 3.38 -4.22 6.12
N PHE A 9 3.64 -3.50 5.04
CA PHE A 9 3.83 -2.06 5.05
C PHE A 9 2.76 -1.39 4.21
N ILE A 10 2.24 -0.27 4.70
CA ILE A 10 1.37 0.63 3.94
C ILE A 10 2.25 1.74 3.38
N ASN A 11 2.27 1.88 2.05
CA ASN A 11 2.93 2.99 1.37
C ASN A 11 1.88 3.88 0.69
N ARG A 12 2.00 5.20 0.90
CA ARG A 12 1.19 6.23 0.23
C ARG A 12 2.13 7.14 -0.57
N PRO A 13 2.35 6.85 -1.87
CA PRO A 13 3.27 7.60 -2.72
C PRO A 13 2.99 9.11 -2.74
N GLU A 14 1.71 9.49 -2.70
CA GLU A 14 1.28 10.89 -2.65
C GLU A 14 1.86 11.67 -1.46
N LEU A 15 2.08 11.03 -0.30
CA LEU A 15 2.66 11.69 0.88
C LEU A 15 4.16 11.96 0.74
N GLN A 16 4.82 11.27 -0.21
CA GLN A 16 6.25 11.41 -0.49
C GLN A 16 6.52 12.41 -1.62
N GLY A 17 5.48 13.10 -2.12
CA GLY A 17 5.57 13.97 -3.30
C GLY A 17 5.51 13.21 -4.63
N ASN A 18 5.33 11.88 -4.61
CA ASN A 18 5.28 11.04 -5.79
C ASN A 18 3.82 10.84 -6.23
N GLY A 19 3.28 11.84 -6.94
CA GLY A 19 1.91 11.81 -7.45
C GLY A 19 1.73 11.04 -8.76
N LYS A 20 2.83 10.58 -9.38
CA LYS A 20 2.82 9.80 -10.62
C LYS A 20 3.61 8.51 -10.47
N GLY A 21 3.09 7.43 -11.05
CA GLY A 21 3.80 6.17 -11.17
C GLY A 21 4.82 6.19 -12.31
N ASP A 22 5.59 5.12 -12.42
CA ASP A 22 6.70 4.99 -13.38
C ASP A 22 6.22 5.01 -14.85
N ASP A 23 4.97 4.63 -15.11
CA ASP A 23 4.31 4.67 -16.42
C ASP A 23 3.53 5.99 -16.69
N GLY A 24 3.58 6.94 -15.75
CA GLY A 24 2.88 8.22 -15.82
C GLY A 24 1.43 8.20 -15.29
N GLU A 25 0.96 7.07 -14.76
CA GLU A 25 -0.34 6.95 -14.07
C GLU A 25 -0.43 7.88 -12.85
N SER A 26 -1.61 8.42 -12.56
CA SER A 26 -1.82 9.20 -11.33
C SER A 26 -1.92 8.28 -10.13
N LEU A 27 -1.08 8.52 -9.11
CA LEU A 27 -1.11 7.80 -7.82
C LEU A 27 -1.85 8.57 -6.73
N VAL A 28 -2.47 9.70 -7.05
CA VAL A 28 -3.29 10.48 -6.11
C VAL A 28 -4.45 9.62 -5.59
N GLY A 29 -4.57 9.52 -4.26
CA GLY A 29 -5.57 8.69 -3.60
C GLY A 29 -5.32 7.18 -3.76
N ILE A 30 -4.15 6.75 -4.25
CA ILE A 30 -3.77 5.34 -4.38
C ILE A 30 -2.64 5.04 -3.40
N GLY A 31 -2.80 3.97 -2.62
CA GLY A 31 -1.74 3.43 -1.78
C GLY A 31 -1.44 1.97 -2.14
N ASN A 32 -0.35 1.45 -1.58
CA ASN A 32 0.07 0.07 -1.74
C ASN A 32 0.22 -0.61 -0.37
N ILE A 33 -0.25 -1.84 -0.25
CA ILE A 33 0.07 -2.74 0.86
C ILE A 33 1.08 -3.75 0.35
N ASN A 34 2.27 -3.76 0.96
CA ASN A 34 3.34 -4.70 0.66
C ASN A 34 3.41 -5.75 1.78
N ILE A 35 2.98 -6.97 1.49
CA ILE A 35 3.08 -8.11 2.40
C ILE A 35 4.45 -8.73 2.22
N LEU A 36 5.34 -8.50 3.19
CA LEU A 36 6.72 -9.00 3.17
C LEU A 36 6.87 -10.36 3.86
N LYS A 37 6.01 -10.65 4.82
CA LYS A 37 5.96 -11.93 5.51
C LYS A 37 4.53 -12.39 5.64
N ASN A 38 4.31 -13.66 5.33
CA ASN A 38 3.07 -14.37 5.58
C ASN A 38 3.39 -15.85 5.85
N ARG A 39 3.40 -16.26 7.13
CA ARG A 39 3.92 -17.58 7.55
C ARG A 39 3.29 -18.75 6.78
N ASN A 40 2.01 -18.66 6.44
CA ASN A 40 1.25 -19.75 5.82
C ASN A 40 0.56 -19.29 4.52
N GLY A 41 1.07 -18.27 3.84
CA GLY A 41 0.43 -17.73 2.65
C GLY A 41 1.38 -16.93 1.76
N ALA A 42 0.83 -16.40 0.67
CA ALA A 42 1.61 -15.62 -0.27
C ALA A 42 2.02 -14.26 0.30
N THR A 43 3.20 -13.81 -0.10
CA THR A 43 3.66 -12.43 -0.04
C THR A 43 3.30 -11.71 -1.34
N GLY A 44 3.33 -10.39 -1.34
CA GLY A 44 3.07 -9.62 -2.55
C GLY A 44 2.62 -8.20 -2.27
N THR A 45 2.28 -7.49 -3.34
CA THR A 45 1.84 -6.10 -3.29
C THR A 45 0.45 -5.98 -3.87
N THR A 46 -0.40 -5.22 -3.21
CA THR A 46 -1.72 -4.85 -3.74
C THR A 46 -1.98 -3.36 -3.57
N ARG A 47 -2.75 -2.78 -4.51
CA ARG A 47 -3.16 -1.39 -4.47
C ARG A 47 -4.46 -1.24 -3.66
N PHE A 48 -4.69 -0.05 -3.10
CA PHE A 48 -5.95 0.33 -2.45
C PHE A 48 -6.27 1.80 -2.73
N ARG A 49 -7.55 2.18 -2.60
CA ARG A 49 -7.97 3.60 -2.63
C ARG A 49 -7.93 4.20 -1.24
N TYR A 50 -7.44 5.43 -1.13
CA TYR A 50 -7.33 6.18 0.12
C TYR A 50 -8.14 7.48 0.07
N ASN A 51 -8.98 7.68 1.09
CA ASN A 51 -9.66 8.95 1.30
C ASN A 51 -9.01 9.73 2.45
N THR A 52 -8.33 10.83 2.10
CA THR A 52 -7.62 11.70 3.05
C THR A 52 -8.53 12.42 4.03
N HIS A 53 -9.77 12.76 3.65
CA HIS A 53 -10.70 13.46 4.53
C HIS A 53 -11.30 12.56 5.60
N MET A 54 -11.30 11.24 5.37
CA MET A 54 -11.92 10.26 6.27
C MET A 54 -10.89 9.32 6.91
N THR A 55 -9.61 9.43 6.56
CA THR A 55 -8.56 8.48 6.94
C THR A 55 -8.98 7.03 6.66
N ARG A 56 -9.53 6.79 5.46
CA ARG A 56 -10.18 5.51 5.10
C ARG A 56 -9.50 4.83 3.93
N ILE A 57 -9.31 3.51 4.06
CA ILE A 57 -8.91 2.60 2.99
C ILE A 57 -10.16 1.91 2.42
N SER A 58 -10.27 1.83 1.10
CA SER A 58 -11.29 1.07 0.37
C SER A 58 -10.65 0.23 -0.74
N ASP A 59 -11.46 -0.63 -1.36
CA ASP A 59 -11.06 -1.45 -2.50
C ASP A 59 -10.55 -0.63 -3.70
N TYR A 60 -9.67 -1.27 -4.48
CA TYR A 60 -9.04 -0.71 -5.68
C TYR A 60 -9.90 -0.86 -6.94
#